data_AF-A0AA38C8K4-F1
#
_entry.id   AF-A0AA38C8K4-F1
#
_cell.length_a   1.000
_cell.length_b   1.000
_cell.length_c   1.000
_cell.angle_alpha   90.00
_cell.angle_beta   90.00
_cell.angle_gamma   90.00
#
_symmetry.space_group_name_H-M   'P 1'
#
loop_
_entity.id
_entity.type
_entity.pdbx_description
1 polymer ?
#
loop_
_entity_poly.entity_id
_entity_poly.type
_entity_poly.pdbx_seq_one_letter_code
_entity_poly.pdbx_strand_id
1 'polypeptide(L)'
;MVEAVLPLLKLACEGGGRIVNVSSREGVLEYIPSETLRQQLGDFHNLTEDKIDAFLQTFLEDFQRGLLKINGWPVTYSAYFISKAAVNAYTRLLAREHPHMYVNCVHPGFVNTDLNFNVGKLSIDEGSQGPVMVALLPP
;
A
#
# COMPACT_ATOMS: atom_id res chain seq x y z
N MET A 1 -12.11 -5.15 3.16
CA MET A 1 -12.41 -4.39 4.40
C MET A 1 -12.79 -2.94 4.10
N VAL A 2 -12.02 -2.20 3.27
CA VAL A 2 -12.36 -0.81 2.88
C VAL A 2 -13.74 -0.71 2.26
N GLU A 3 -14.06 -1.57 1.29
CA GLU A 3 -15.37 -1.57 0.61
C GLU A 3 -16.56 -1.70 1.57
N ALA A 4 -16.43 -2.53 2.61
CA ALA A 4 -17.49 -2.79 3.57
C ALA A 4 -17.84 -1.57 4.42
N VAL A 5 -16.88 -0.67 4.66
CA VAL A 5 -17.07 0.56 5.46
C VAL A 5 -17.26 1.80 4.59
N LEU A 6 -17.04 1.70 3.29
CA LEU A 6 -17.11 2.81 2.35
C LEU A 6 -18.49 3.50 2.33
N PRO A 7 -19.64 2.80 2.38
CA PRO A 7 -20.95 3.47 2.48
C PRO A 7 -21.06 4.36 3.72
N LEU A 8 -20.49 3.93 4.86
CA LEU A 8 -20.51 4.71 6.10
C LEU A 8 -19.58 5.92 6.01
N LEU A 9 -18.41 5.78 5.40
CA LEU A 9 -17.48 6.90 5.20
C LEU A 9 -18.04 7.97 4.26
N LYS A 10 -18.85 7.57 3.27
CA LYS A 10 -19.56 8.51 2.38
C LYS A 10 -20.68 9.29 3.09
N LEU A 11 -21.23 8.75 4.18
CA LEU A 11 -22.23 9.43 5.02
C LEU A 11 -21.63 10.44 5.99
N ALA A 12 -20.30 10.45 6.18
CA ALA A 12 -19.64 11.44 7.03
C ALA A 12 -19.79 12.84 6.41
N CYS A 13 -20.83 13.56 6.83
CA CYS A 13 -21.14 14.91 6.37
C CYS A 13 -20.16 15.93 6.95
N GLU A 14 -19.75 16.87 6.10
CA GLU A 14 -18.84 17.99 6.36
C GLU A 14 -17.40 17.57 6.66
N GLY A 15 -16.60 17.45 5.59
CA GLY A 15 -15.14 17.34 5.68
C GLY A 15 -14.50 16.14 4.98
N GLY A 16 -15.28 15.26 4.35
CA GLY A 16 -14.80 14.10 3.58
C GLY A 16 -14.33 12.94 4.46
N GLY A 17 -14.69 11.70 4.11
CA GLY A 17 -14.18 10.52 4.80
C GLY A 17 -12.65 10.40 4.66
N ARG A 18 -11.95 9.96 5.71
CA ARG A 18 -10.50 9.70 5.68
C ARG A 18 -10.23 8.20 5.68
N ILE A 19 -9.36 7.75 4.77
CA ILE A 19 -8.81 6.40 4.73
C ILE A 19 -7.29 6.52 4.81
N VAL A 20 -6.70 5.89 5.82
CA VAL A 20 -5.25 5.83 6.00
C VAL A 20 -4.79 4.38 5.94
N ASN A 21 -4.12 4.02 4.85
CA ASN A 21 -3.51 2.71 4.69
C ASN A 21 -2.08 2.72 5.21
N VAL A 22 -1.78 1.96 6.26
CA VAL A 22 -0.40 1.84 6.76
C VAL A 22 0.43 0.97 5.81
N SER A 23 1.28 1.64 5.04
CA SER A 23 2.16 1.03 4.06
C SER A 23 3.61 0.97 4.57
N SER A 24 4.59 0.88 3.66
CA SER A 24 6.01 0.85 3.98
C SER A 24 6.84 1.50 2.88
N ARG A 25 8.05 1.94 3.22
CA ARG A 25 9.05 2.39 2.22
C ARG A 25 9.31 1.30 1.18
N GLU A 26 9.29 0.04 1.60
CA GLU A 26 9.49 -1.15 0.78
C GLU A 26 8.39 -1.35 -0.28
N GLY A 27 7.28 -0.61 -0.20
CA GLY A 27 6.25 -0.56 -1.24
C GLY A 27 6.53 0.42 -2.38
N VAL A 28 7.66 1.14 -2.36
CA VAL A 28 8.06 2.01 -3.47
C VAL A 28 8.48 1.16 -4.66
N LEU A 29 7.95 1.47 -5.85
CA LEU A 29 8.12 0.66 -7.06
C LEU A 29 9.59 0.45 -7.45
N GLU A 30 10.49 1.38 -7.12
CA GLU A 30 11.94 1.25 -7.36
C GLU A 30 12.54 -0.04 -6.76
N TYR A 31 11.95 -0.58 -5.69
CA TYR A 31 12.38 -1.85 -5.10
C TYR A 31 11.97 -3.09 -5.90
N ILE A 32 11.18 -2.95 -6.95
CA ILE A 32 10.85 -4.03 -7.89
C ILE A 32 11.86 -3.96 -9.05
N PRO A 33 12.74 -4.96 -9.23
CA PRO A 33 13.79 -4.93 -10.24
C PRO A 33 13.27 -4.76 -11.68
N SER A 34 12.20 -5.47 -12.05
CA SER A 34 11.62 -5.43 -13.39
C SER A 34 10.88 -4.13 -13.66
N GLU A 35 11.28 -3.42 -14.72
CA GLU A 35 10.57 -2.23 -15.19
C GLU A 35 9.14 -2.54 -15.63
N THR A 36 8.93 -3.65 -16.32
CA THR A 36 7.61 -4.09 -16.76
C THR A 36 6.68 -4.29 -15.58
N LEU A 37 7.16 -4.90 -14.49
CA LEU A 37 6.36 -5.06 -13.27
C LEU A 37 6.08 -3.71 -12.60
N ARG A 38 7.05 -2.78 -12.58
CA ARG A 38 6.82 -1.41 -12.09
C ARG A 38 5.74 -0.69 -12.89
N GLN A 39 5.73 -0.83 -14.21
CA GLN A 39 4.73 -0.18 -15.07
C GLN A 39 3.30 -0.69 -14.80
N GLN A 40 3.13 -1.99 -14.50
CA GLN A 40 1.81 -2.57 -14.22
C GLN A 40 1.09 -1.91 -13.03
N LEU A 41 1.82 -1.60 -11.94
CA LEU A 41 1.26 -0.86 -10.79
C LEU A 41 1.45 0.66 -10.89
N GLY A 42 2.40 1.10 -11.72
CA GLY A 42 2.78 2.50 -11.88
C GLY A 42 1.82 3.31 -12.76
N ASP A 43 1.22 2.67 -13.76
CA ASP A 43 0.28 3.29 -14.71
C ASP A 43 -1.02 3.72 -14.03
N PHE A 44 -1.00 4.94 -13.50
CA PHE A 44 -2.10 5.53 -12.75
C PHE A 44 -3.39 5.61 -13.54
N HIS A 45 -3.33 5.93 -14.83
CA HIS A 45 -4.51 6.20 -15.63
C HIS A 45 -5.26 4.92 -15.96
N ASN A 46 -4.53 3.82 -16.17
CA ASN A 46 -5.12 2.54 -16.52
C ASN A 46 -5.20 1.56 -15.33
N LEU A 47 -4.85 1.97 -14.11
CA LEU A 47 -4.94 1.14 -12.92
C LEU A 47 -6.40 0.75 -12.63
N THR A 48 -6.65 -0.52 -12.31
CA THR A 48 -7.95 -1.06 -11.88
C THR A 48 -7.72 -2.11 -10.81
N GLU A 49 -8.76 -2.47 -10.06
CA GLU A 49 -8.68 -3.53 -9.05
C GLU A 49 -8.29 -4.88 -9.68
N ASP A 50 -8.95 -5.27 -10.78
CA ASP A 50 -8.60 -6.48 -11.54
C ASP A 50 -7.12 -6.56 -11.95
N LYS A 51 -6.49 -5.42 -12.27
CA LYS A 51 -5.07 -5.38 -12.62
C LYS A 51 -4.16 -5.55 -11.41
N ILE A 52 -4.54 -4.99 -10.26
CA ILE A 52 -3.82 -5.20 -9.01
C ILE A 52 -3.92 -6.68 -8.60
N ASP A 53 -5.11 -7.27 -8.71
CA ASP A 53 -5.35 -8.68 -8.41
C ASP A 53 -4.59 -9.61 -9.37
N ALA A 54 -4.63 -9.35 -10.67
CA ALA A 54 -3.88 -10.11 -11.66
C ALA A 54 -2.36 -10.02 -11.42
N PHE A 55 -1.86 -8.84 -11.04
CA PHE A 55 -0.45 -8.64 -10.67
C PHE A 55 -0.06 -9.49 -9.45
N LEU A 56 -0.89 -9.47 -8.40
CA LEU A 56 -0.68 -10.28 -7.19
C LEU A 56 -0.77 -11.79 -7.48
N GLN A 57 -1.72 -12.21 -8.30
CA GLN A 57 -1.88 -13.60 -8.71
C GLN A 57 -0.65 -14.10 -9.47
N THR A 58 -0.14 -13.30 -10.42
CA THR A 58 1.10 -13.60 -11.16
C THR A 58 2.29 -13.72 -10.20
N PHE A 59 2.41 -12.81 -9.23
CA PHE A 59 3.45 -12.91 -8.19
C PHE A 59 3.36 -14.22 -7.41
N LEU A 60 2.16 -14.61 -6.97
CA LEU A 60 1.96 -15.85 -6.20
C LEU A 60 2.31 -17.10 -7.01
N GLU A 61 1.96 -17.14 -8.29
CA GLU A 61 2.31 -18.23 -9.21
C GLU A 61 3.82 -18.31 -9.41
N ASP A 62 4.48 -17.18 -9.68
CA ASP A 62 5.93 -17.12 -9.82
C ASP A 62 6.66 -17.47 -8.53
N PHE A 63 6.12 -17.07 -7.38
CA PHE A 63 6.64 -17.46 -6.08
C PHE A 63 6.60 -18.97 -5.90
N GLN A 64 5.44 -19.60 -6.14
CA GLN A 64 5.26 -21.04 -6.00
C GLN A 64 6.16 -21.85 -6.94
N ARG A 65 6.43 -21.32 -8.14
CA ARG A 65 7.29 -21.96 -9.15
C ARG A 65 8.77 -21.65 -8.98
N GLY A 66 9.16 -20.83 -7.99
CA GLY A 66 10.55 -20.44 -7.77
C GLY A 66 11.11 -19.49 -8.84
N LEU A 67 10.26 -18.70 -9.50
CA LEU A 67 10.59 -17.86 -10.64
C LEU A 67 10.84 -16.39 -10.28
N LEU A 68 10.87 -16.04 -8.99
CA LEU A 68 10.99 -14.64 -8.55
C LEU A 68 12.17 -13.89 -9.21
N LYS A 69 13.38 -14.46 -9.09
CA LYS A 69 14.60 -13.81 -9.60
C LYS A 69 14.58 -13.69 -11.12
N ILE A 70 14.14 -14.74 -11.83
CA ILE A 70 14.15 -14.76 -13.30
C ILE A 70 13.10 -13.83 -13.89
N ASN A 71 11.95 -13.69 -13.24
CA ASN A 71 10.88 -12.79 -13.67
C ASN A 71 11.02 -11.37 -13.10
N GLY A 72 12.12 -11.10 -12.38
CA GLY A 72 12.49 -9.76 -11.91
C GLY A 72 11.67 -9.24 -10.74
N TRP A 73 11.15 -10.14 -9.91
CA TRP A 73 10.58 -9.83 -8.60
C TRP A 73 11.68 -9.57 -7.55
N PRO A 74 11.39 -8.80 -6.49
CA PRO A 74 12.26 -8.79 -5.32
C PRO A 74 12.38 -10.21 -4.75
N VAL A 75 13.57 -10.59 -4.27
CA VAL A 75 13.84 -11.93 -3.74
C VAL A 75 13.74 -11.95 -2.22
N THR A 76 14.35 -10.97 -1.54
CA THR A 76 14.33 -10.86 -0.08
C THR A 76 13.05 -10.17 0.38
N TYR A 77 12.33 -10.76 1.34
CA TYR A 77 11.06 -10.25 1.85
C TYR A 77 10.03 -9.93 0.73
N SER A 78 10.06 -10.72 -0.35
CA SER A 78 9.36 -10.43 -1.60
C SER A 78 7.87 -10.15 -1.41
N ALA A 79 7.17 -11.01 -0.67
CA ALA A 79 5.75 -10.87 -0.38
C ALA A 79 5.44 -9.57 0.39
N TYR A 80 6.33 -9.14 1.29
CA TYR A 80 6.15 -7.88 2.02
C TYR A 80 6.26 -6.68 1.06
N PHE A 81 7.29 -6.66 0.21
CA PHE A 81 7.50 -5.59 -0.76
C PHE A 81 6.33 -5.48 -1.73
N ILE A 82 5.91 -6.63 -2.29
CA ILE A 82 4.82 -6.71 -3.25
C ILE A 82 3.48 -6.36 -2.61
N SER A 83 3.18 -6.82 -1.40
CA SER A 83 1.95 -6.44 -0.71
C SER A 83 1.88 -4.94 -0.41
N LYS A 84 2.99 -4.31 -0.02
CA LYS A 84 3.03 -2.85 0.24
C LYS A 84 2.97 -2.03 -1.05
N ALA A 85 3.55 -2.52 -2.15
CA ALA A 85 3.38 -1.90 -3.46
C ALA A 85 1.93 -1.97 -3.94
N ALA A 86 1.25 -3.10 -3.73
CA ALA A 86 -0.17 -3.25 -4.04
C ALA A 86 -1.05 -2.35 -3.16
N VAL A 87 -0.76 -2.21 -1.85
CA VAL A 87 -1.44 -1.24 -0.97
C VAL A 87 -1.29 0.18 -1.51
N ASN A 88 -0.09 0.57 -1.95
CA ASN A 88 0.13 1.90 -2.54
C ASN A 88 -0.68 2.10 -3.82
N ALA A 89 -0.71 1.10 -4.71
CA ALA A 89 -1.51 1.14 -5.93
C ALA A 89 -3.01 1.25 -5.61
N TYR A 90 -3.51 0.43 -4.70
CA TYR A 90 -4.91 0.42 -4.27
C TYR A 90 -5.32 1.74 -3.61
N THR A 91 -4.46 2.35 -2.78
CA THR A 91 -4.69 3.70 -2.25
C THR A 91 -4.87 4.73 -3.37
N ARG A 92 -4.02 4.70 -4.41
CA ARG A 92 -4.14 5.61 -5.57
C ARG A 92 -5.43 5.39 -6.33
N LEU A 93 -5.83 4.14 -6.53
CA LEU A 93 -7.08 3.76 -7.17
C LEU A 93 -8.29 4.33 -6.39
N LEU A 94 -8.36 4.06 -5.08
CA LEU A 94 -9.42 4.55 -4.22
C LEU A 94 -9.51 6.09 -4.19
N ALA A 95 -8.37 6.78 -4.12
CA ALA A 95 -8.34 8.24 -4.14
C ALA A 95 -8.94 8.80 -5.44
N ARG A 96 -8.67 8.13 -6.57
CA ARG A 96 -9.19 8.51 -7.90
C ARG A 96 -10.70 8.25 -8.01
N GLU A 97 -11.20 7.17 -7.42
CA GLU A 97 -12.62 6.79 -7.46
C GLU A 97 -13.49 7.55 -6.43
N HIS A 98 -12.86 8.11 -5.40
CA HIS A 98 -13.53 8.86 -4.34
C HIS A 98 -12.89 10.24 -4.14
N PRO A 99 -13.01 11.16 -5.13
CA PRO A 99 -12.33 12.46 -5.10
C PRO A 99 -12.79 13.40 -3.97
N HIS A 100 -13.89 13.06 -3.28
CA HIS A 100 -14.39 13.79 -2.11
C HIS A 100 -13.90 13.23 -0.77
N MET A 101 -13.00 12.25 -0.80
CA MET A 101 -12.41 11.61 0.38
C MET A 101 -10.90 11.80 0.38
N TYR A 102 -10.29 11.81 1.57
CA TYR A 102 -8.84 11.83 1.72
C TYR A 102 -8.36 10.39 1.86
N VAL A 103 -7.78 9.84 0.79
CA VAL A 103 -7.28 8.47 0.77
C VAL A 103 -5.77 8.51 0.59
N ASN A 104 -5.04 8.09 1.61
CA ASN A 104 -3.58 8.19 1.66
C ASN A 104 -2.96 6.90 2.19
N CYS A 105 -1.69 6.69 1.89
CA CYS A 105 -0.87 5.65 2.49
C CYS A 105 0.33 6.26 3.20
N VAL A 106 0.73 5.67 4.32
CA VAL A 106 1.81 6.21 5.18
C VAL A 106 2.79 5.10 5.55
N HIS A 107 4.09 5.39 5.42
CA HIS A 107 5.13 4.59 6.05
C HIS A 107 5.39 5.14 7.46
N PRO A 108 5.20 4.34 8.53
CA PRO A 108 5.34 4.80 9.91
C PRO A 108 6.81 4.91 10.38
N GLY A 109 7.79 4.63 9.51
CA GLY A 109 9.18 4.45 9.91
C GLY A 109 9.49 3.03 10.38
N PHE A 110 10.71 2.83 10.89
CA PHE A 110 11.14 1.54 11.44
C PHE A 110 10.83 1.47 12.94
N VAL A 111 9.59 1.09 13.26
CA VAL A 111 9.01 1.14 14.61
C VAL A 111 9.36 -0.11 15.41
N ASN A 112 9.67 0.05 16.69
CA ASN A 112 9.95 -1.03 17.64
C ASN A 112 8.65 -1.78 17.97
N THR A 113 8.46 -2.95 17.35
CA THR A 113 7.24 -3.78 17.48
C THR A 113 7.60 -5.27 17.39
N ASP A 114 6.64 -6.14 17.67
CA ASP A 114 6.83 -7.59 17.49
C ASP A 114 7.13 -7.98 16.04
N LEU A 115 6.67 -7.20 15.05
CA LEU A 115 6.91 -7.46 13.62
C LEU A 115 8.40 -7.53 13.27
N ASN A 116 9.23 -6.75 13.97
CA ASN A 116 10.69 -6.72 13.78
C ASN A 116 11.44 -7.18 15.03
N PHE A 117 10.85 -8.05 15.85
CA PHE A 117 11.46 -8.57 17.08
C PHE A 117 11.98 -7.47 18.02
N ASN A 118 11.25 -6.36 18.07
CA ASN A 118 11.55 -5.21 18.91
C ASN A 118 12.91 -4.52 18.61
N VAL A 119 13.36 -4.56 17.35
CA VAL A 119 14.65 -3.94 16.92
C VAL A 119 14.48 -2.59 16.19
N GLY A 120 13.28 -2.02 16.22
CA GLY A 120 12.99 -0.72 15.59
C GLY A 120 13.72 0.46 16.24
N LYS A 121 13.91 1.55 15.46
CA LYS A 121 14.53 2.79 15.92
C LYS A 121 13.55 3.76 16.57
N LEU A 122 12.27 3.68 16.20
CA LEU A 122 11.21 4.55 16.70
C LEU A 122 10.37 3.82 17.74
N SER A 123 9.87 4.53 18.74
CA SER A 123 8.81 4.07 19.62
C SER A 123 7.47 3.94 18.89
N ILE A 124 6.52 3.22 19.50
CA ILE A 124 5.13 3.11 18.99
C ILE A 124 4.52 4.50 18.84
N ASP A 125 4.72 5.38 19.83
CA ASP A 125 4.17 6.74 19.81
C ASP A 125 4.72 7.54 18.63
N GLU A 126 6.04 7.54 18.40
CA GLU A 126 6.66 8.22 17.27
C GLU A 126 6.18 7.66 15.92
N GLY A 127 6.09 6.33 15.80
CA GLY A 127 5.61 5.67 14.59
C GLY A 127 4.14 5.95 14.26
N SER A 128 3.33 6.25 15.28
CA SER A 128 1.90 6.54 15.13
C SER A 128 1.61 7.97 14.61
N GLN A 129 2.56 8.89 14.77
CA GLN A 129 2.38 10.31 14.44
C GLN A 129 2.00 10.53 12.97
N GLY A 130 2.67 9.84 12.05
CA GLY A 130 2.41 9.96 10.61
C GLY A 130 0.98 9.54 10.24
N PRO A 131 0.56 8.30 10.56
CA PRO A 131 -0.82 7.86 10.35
C PRO A 131 -1.88 8.77 10.99
N VAL A 132 -1.65 9.24 12.23
CA VAL A 132 -2.58 10.13 12.93
C VAL A 132 -2.68 11.51 12.25
N MET A 133 -1.55 12.10 11.85
CA MET A 133 -1.53 13.37 11.12
C MET A 133 -2.38 13.28 9.85
N VAL A 134 -2.20 12.21 9.07
CA VAL A 134 -2.93 12.03 7.80
C VAL A 134 -4.43 11.76 8.04
N ALA A 135 -4.78 11.08 9.13
CA ALA A 135 -6.18 10.86 9.50
C ALA A 135 -6.90 12.18 9.90
N LEU A 136 -6.16 13.15 10.41
CA LEU A 136 -6.66 14.43 10.92
C LEU A 136 -6.47 15.60 9.93
N LEU A 137 -6.22 15.31 8.64
CA LEU A 137 -6.12 16.36 7.62
C LEU A 137 -7.39 17.22 7.58
N PRO A 138 -7.23 18.56 7.50
CA PRO A 138 -8.37 19.47 7.42
C PRO A 138 -9.14 19.27 6.10
N PRO A 139 -10.45 19.57 6.10
CA PRO A 139 -11.24 19.73 4.88
C PRO A 139 -10.66 20.77 3.92
#